data_AF-A0A9D8KFW3-F1
#
_entry.id   AF-A0A9D8KFW3-F1
#
_cell.length_a   1.000
_cell.length_b   1.000
_cell.length_c   1.000
_cell.angle_alpha   90.00
_cell.angle_beta   90.00
_cell.angle_gamma   90.00
#
_symmetry.space_group_name_H-M   'P 1'
#
loop_
_entity.id
_entity.type
_entity.pdbx_description
1 polymer ?
#
loop_
_entity_poly.entity_id
_entity_poly.type
_entity_poly.pdbx_seq_one_letter_code
_entity_poly.pdbx_strand_id
1 'polypeptide(L)'
;MPIQPSHACTSLAWSAKENGIFLKESDAKDKSKITIGSLFLNREGQNEWHHTGIVIQVENDFFLSIEGNANHEGGSLGYEVCKKYRGYKNRDFVII
;
A
#
# COMPACT_ATOMS: atom_id res chain seq x y z
N MET A 1 13.76 -10.52 4.93
CA MET A 1 12.57 -9.71 4.60
C MET A 1 12.53 -9.61 3.08
N PRO A 2 11.41 -9.93 2.40
CA PRO A 2 11.36 -10.07 0.93
C PRO A 2 11.35 -8.72 0.17
N ILE A 3 11.50 -7.61 0.89
CA ILE A 3 11.62 -6.25 0.35
C ILE A 3 12.86 -5.59 0.96
N GLN A 4 13.55 -4.76 0.18
CA GLN A 4 14.58 -3.88 0.71
C GLN A 4 13.92 -2.75 1.52
N PRO A 5 14.22 -2.58 2.82
CA PRO A 5 13.64 -1.51 3.61
C PRO A 5 14.02 -0.14 3.06
N SER A 6 13.05 0.77 2.96
CA SER A 6 13.26 2.16 2.54
C SER A 6 12.18 3.06 3.13
N HIS A 7 12.53 4.33 3.34
CA HIS A 7 11.57 5.37 3.69
C HIS A 7 10.80 5.89 2.46
N ALA A 8 11.30 5.61 1.24
CA ALA A 8 10.68 6.04 0.00
C ALA A 8 9.77 4.94 -0.56
N CYS A 9 8.49 5.26 -0.75
CA CYS A 9 7.49 4.32 -1.27
C CYS A 9 7.81 3.88 -2.72
N THR A 10 8.41 4.75 -3.53
CA THR A 10 8.88 4.38 -4.87
C THR A 10 9.97 3.30 -4.82
N SER A 11 10.92 3.37 -3.89
CA SER A 11 11.93 2.31 -3.73
C SER A 11 11.31 0.98 -3.30
N LEU A 12 10.30 1.01 -2.43
CA LEU A 12 9.55 -0.19 -2.04
C LEU A 12 8.87 -0.84 -3.25
N ALA A 13 8.23 -0.02 -4.10
CA ALA A 13 7.58 -0.50 -5.33
C ALA A 13 8.57 -1.15 -6.30
N TRP A 14 9.74 -0.54 -6.51
CA TRP A 14 10.77 -1.11 -7.37
C TRP A 14 11.33 -2.43 -6.82
N SER A 15 11.66 -2.49 -5.52
CA SER A 15 12.11 -3.73 -4.88
C SER A 15 11.05 -4.83 -5.02
N ALA A 16 9.77 -4.52 -4.83
CA ALA A 16 8.69 -5.49 -5.01
C ALA A 16 8.56 -6.01 -6.45
N LYS A 17 8.75 -5.13 -7.45
CA LYS A 17 8.74 -5.51 -8.87
C LYS A 17 9.91 -6.44 -9.20
N GLU A 18 11.11 -6.12 -8.72
CA GLU A 18 12.31 -6.94 -8.90
C GLU A 18 12.16 -8.33 -8.28
N ASN A 19 11.49 -8.42 -7.14
CA ASN A 19 11.24 -9.67 -6.42
C ASN A 19 9.97 -10.40 -6.88
N GLY A 20 9.24 -9.89 -7.88
CA GLY A 20 8.04 -10.54 -8.42
C GLY A 20 6.82 -10.54 -7.48
N ILE A 21 6.82 -9.68 -6.45
CA ILE A 21 5.77 -9.59 -5.43
C ILE A 21 4.96 -8.29 -5.52
N PHE A 22 5.06 -7.58 -6.64
CA PHE A 22 4.29 -6.37 -6.93
C PHE A 22 2.97 -6.72 -7.62
N LEU A 23 1.84 -6.37 -6.99
CA LEU A 23 0.50 -6.54 -7.55
C LEU A 23 -0.06 -5.18 -7.97
N LYS A 24 -0.32 -5.01 -9.27
CA LYS A 24 -0.92 -3.79 -9.82
C LYS A 24 -2.40 -3.68 -9.46
N GLU A 25 -2.92 -2.46 -9.37
CA GLU A 25 -4.35 -2.18 -9.20
C GLU A 25 -5.25 -2.97 -10.16
N SER A 26 -4.85 -3.08 -11.43
CA SER A 26 -5.61 -3.81 -12.46
C SER A 26 -5.80 -5.28 -12.13
N ASP A 27 -4.81 -5.86 -11.46
CA ASP A 27 -4.73 -7.28 -11.12
C ASP A 27 -5.31 -7.55 -9.73
N ALA A 28 -5.36 -6.52 -8.88
CA ALA A 28 -6.02 -6.47 -7.59
C ALA A 28 -7.57 -6.51 -7.67
N LYS A 29 -8.15 -6.75 -8.85
CA LYS A 29 -9.57 -7.12 -9.00
C LYS A 29 -9.86 -8.45 -8.31
N ASP A 30 -8.91 -9.38 -8.38
CA ASP A 30 -8.93 -10.61 -7.60
C ASP A 30 -8.42 -10.32 -6.18
N LYS A 31 -9.35 -10.13 -5.25
CA LYS A 31 -9.06 -9.75 -3.86
C LYS A 31 -8.31 -10.84 -3.09
N SER A 32 -8.42 -12.09 -3.52
CA SER A 32 -7.73 -13.22 -2.87
C SER A 32 -6.21 -13.14 -2.97
N LYS A 33 -5.69 -12.34 -3.92
CA LYS A 33 -4.25 -12.10 -4.10
C LYS A 33 -3.65 -11.14 -3.07
N ILE A 34 -4.48 -10.37 -2.36
CA ILE A 34 -4.03 -9.40 -1.36
C ILE A 34 -4.06 -10.11 0.00
N THR A 35 -2.88 -10.43 0.53
CA THR A 35 -2.75 -11.08 1.84
C THR A 35 -2.76 -10.05 2.96
N ILE A 36 -3.29 -10.42 4.13
CA ILE A 36 -3.11 -9.63 5.37
C ILE A 36 -1.60 -9.53 5.65
N GLY A 37 -1.11 -8.33 5.95
CA GLY A 37 0.32 -8.03 6.08
C GLY A 37 0.96 -7.46 4.82
N SER A 38 0.29 -7.55 3.66
CA SER A 38 0.71 -6.86 2.43
C SER A 38 0.79 -5.34 2.67
N LEU A 39 1.65 -4.67 1.90
CA LEU A 39 1.72 -3.21 1.89
C LEU A 39 0.88 -2.67 0.74
N PHE A 40 0.05 -1.66 0.98
CA PHE A 40 -0.54 -0.90 -0.12
C PHE A 40 0.38 0.28 -0.49
N LEU A 41 0.33 0.72 -1.73
CA LEU A 41 1.08 1.86 -2.23
C LEU A 41 0.12 2.82 -2.94
N ASN A 42 0.01 4.06 -2.48
CA ASN A 42 -0.74 5.09 -3.18
C ASN A 42 0.07 5.60 -4.37
N ARG A 43 -0.43 5.37 -5.58
CA ARG A 43 0.21 5.78 -6.83
C ARG A 43 -0.14 7.23 -7.16
N GLU A 44 0.88 8.03 -7.43
CA GLU A 44 0.78 9.44 -7.84
C GLU A 44 1.06 9.63 -9.35
N GLY A 45 2.00 8.85 -9.89
CA GLY A 45 2.39 8.87 -11.31
C GLY A 45 2.64 7.46 -11.85
N GLN A 46 3.06 7.35 -13.12
CA GLN A 46 3.26 6.06 -13.78
C GLN A 46 4.27 5.15 -13.05
N ASN A 47 5.23 5.73 -12.33
CA ASN A 47 6.25 5.03 -11.55
C ASN A 47 6.55 5.72 -10.21
N GLU A 48 5.55 6.38 -9.63
CA GLU A 48 5.72 7.15 -8.41
C GLU A 48 4.64 6.81 -7.39
N TRP A 49 5.08 6.56 -6.15
CA TRP A 49 4.22 6.27 -5.02
C TRP A 49 4.66 7.12 -3.83
N HIS A 50 3.71 7.73 -3.14
CA HIS A 50 4.00 8.72 -2.09
C HIS A 50 3.63 8.26 -0.68
N HIS A 51 2.86 7.18 -0.52
CA HIS A 51 2.35 6.73 0.79
C HIS A 51 2.11 5.23 0.80
N THR A 52 2.24 4.64 1.98
CA THR A 52 2.05 3.21 2.22
C THR A 52 1.47 2.93 3.61
N GLY A 53 1.06 1.68 3.82
CA GLY A 53 0.67 1.13 5.10
C GLY A 53 0.35 -0.35 4.98
N ILE A 54 0.04 -0.97 6.10
CA ILE A 54 -0.14 -2.42 6.20
C ILE A 54 -1.62 -2.75 6.05
N VAL A 55 -1.94 -3.68 5.15
CA VAL A 55 -3.30 -4.23 5.00
C VAL A 55 -3.58 -5.18 6.16
N ILE A 56 -4.69 -4.96 6.87
CA ILE A 56 -5.11 -5.80 8.01
C ILE A 56 -6.42 -6.55 7.78
N GLN A 57 -7.19 -6.19 6.75
CA GLN A 57 -8.40 -6.88 6.31
C GLN A 57 -8.71 -6.50 4.86
N VAL A 58 -9.24 -7.43 4.07
CA VAL A 58 -9.59 -7.24 2.67
C VAL A 58 -11.08 -7.51 2.50
N GLU A 59 -11.80 -6.54 1.92
CA GLU A 59 -13.21 -6.64 1.56
C GLU A 59 -13.38 -6.38 0.06
N ASN A 60 -14.58 -6.61 -0.48
CA ASN A 60 -14.83 -6.44 -1.91
C ASN A 60 -14.57 -4.99 -2.40
N ASP A 61 -15.03 -3.99 -1.64
CA ASP A 61 -15.00 -2.59 -2.06
C ASP A 61 -13.89 -1.76 -1.40
N PHE A 62 -13.38 -2.23 -0.25
CA PHE A 62 -12.34 -1.56 0.51
C PHE A 62 -11.41 -2.56 1.19
N PHE A 63 -10.32 -2.06 1.76
CA PHE A 63 -9.50 -2.77 2.72
C PHE A 63 -9.27 -1.90 3.95
N LEU A 64 -9.00 -2.55 5.08
CA LEU A 64 -8.56 -1.86 6.29
C LEU A 64 -7.04 -1.84 6.33
N SER A 65 -6.50 -0.71 6.75
CA SER A 65 -5.06 -0.49 6.87
C SER A 65 -4.66 0.08 8.21
N ILE A 66 -3.40 -0.17 8.60
CA ILE A 66 -2.68 0.59 9.63
C ILE A 66 -1.63 1.44 8.94
N GLU A 67 -1.66 2.74 9.22
CA GLU A 67 -0.85 3.74 8.51
C GLU A 67 -0.20 4.70 9.50
N GLY A 68 1.11 4.90 9.37
CA GLY A 68 1.83 5.96 10.08
C GLY A 68 1.77 7.29 9.30
N ASN A 69 2.28 8.35 9.92
CA ASN A 69 2.33 9.70 9.35
C ASN A 69 0.95 10.18 8.83
N ALA A 70 -0.12 9.76 9.51
CA ALA A 70 -1.50 10.10 9.18
C ALA A 70 -2.05 11.14 10.17
N ASN A 71 -2.93 12.02 9.68
CA ASN A 71 -3.80 12.86 10.53
C ASN A 71 -5.22 12.88 9.94
N HIS A 72 -6.19 13.39 10.71
CA HIS A 72 -7.58 13.58 10.27
C HIS A 72 -7.71 14.69 9.22
N GLU A 73 -6.70 15.57 9.11
CA GLU A 73 -6.70 16.76 8.26
C GLU A 73 -6.18 16.48 6.83
N GLY A 74 -5.74 15.25 6.54
CA GLY A 74 -5.28 14.85 5.19
C GLY A 74 -3.89 15.37 4.80
N GLY A 75 -3.12 15.89 5.76
CA GLY A 75 -1.76 16.37 5.55
C GLY A 75 -0.71 15.26 5.49
N SER A 76 0.43 15.56 4.87
CA SER A 76 1.61 14.69 4.72
C SER A 76 2.55 14.66 5.94
N LEU A 77 2.14 15.29 7.05
CA LEU A 77 2.85 15.37 8.32
C LEU A 77 1.92 14.96 9.47
N GLY A 78 1.45 13.73 9.44
CA GLY A 78 0.72 13.15 10.56
C GLY A 78 1.67 12.69 11.66
N TYR A 79 1.21 12.72 12.90
CA TYR A 79 1.99 12.25 14.05
C TYR A 79 1.43 10.95 14.64
N GLU A 80 0.38 10.39 14.02
CA GLU A 80 -0.36 9.26 14.56
C GLU A 80 -0.23 8.01 13.67
N VAL A 81 -0.42 6.86 14.32
CA VAL A 81 -0.74 5.60 13.66
C VAL A 81 -2.26 5.47 13.66
N CYS A 82 -2.87 5.41 12.47
CA CYS A 82 -4.32 5.35 12.32
C CYS A 82 -4.75 4.04 11.65
N LYS A 83 -5.90 3.52 12.08
CA LYS A 83 -6.67 2.55 11.31
C LYS A 83 -7.51 3.29 10.28
N LYS A 84 -7.40 2.94 8.99
CA LYS A 84 -8.13 3.60 7.90
C LYS A 84 -8.86 2.61 7.01
N TYR A 85 -9.96 3.08 6.42
CA TYR A 85 -10.65 2.41 5.32
C TYR A 85 -10.10 2.98 4.00
N ARG A 86 -9.70 2.11 3.09
CA ARG A 86 -9.12 2.50 1.80
C ARG A 86 -9.83 1.78 0.66
N GLY A 87 -10.19 2.53 -0.39
CA GLY A 87 -10.61 1.95 -1.66
C GLY A 87 -9.41 1.56 -2.53
N TYR A 88 -9.65 0.73 -3.55
CA TYR A 88 -8.59 0.18 -4.41
C TYR A 88 -8.06 1.12 -5.50
N LYS A 89 -8.81 2.19 -5.83
CA LYS A 89 -8.43 3.11 -6.90
C LYS A 89 -7.08 3.77 -6.67
N ASN A 90 -6.15 3.71 -7.63
CA ASN A 90 -4.77 4.19 -7.53
C ASN A 90 -3.94 3.49 -6.45
N ARG A 91 -4.27 2.24 -6.08
CA ARG A 91 -3.51 1.45 -5.10
C ARG A 91 -2.91 0.23 -5.77
N ASP A 92 -1.60 0.15 -5.69
CA ASP A 92 -0.84 -1.06 -5.96
C ASP A 92 -0.46 -1.72 -4.63
N PHE A 93 0.02 -2.96 -4.67
CA PHE A 93 0.32 -3.73 -3.48
C PHE A 93 1.67 -4.43 -3.57
N VAL A 94 2.31 -4.60 -2.42
CA VAL A 94 3.45 -5.49 -2.21
C VAL A 94 2.96 -6.68 -1.40
N ILE A 95 2.98 -7.86 -2.02
CA ILE A 95 2.42 -9.08 -1.44
C ILE A 95 3.46 -9.75 -0.56
N ILE A 96 3.05 -10.09 0.67
CA ILE A 96 3.87 -10.73 1.71
C ILE A 96 3.22 -12.06 2.11
#